data_AF-A0A0F6RIF9-F1
#
_entry.id   AF-A0A0F6RIF9-F1
#
_cell.length_a   1.000
_cell.length_b   1.000
_cell.length_c   1.000
_cell.angle_alpha   90.00
_cell.angle_beta   90.00
_cell.angle_gamma   90.00
#
_symmetry.space_group_name_H-M   'P 1'
#
loop_
_entity.id
_entity.type
_entity.pdbx_description
1 polymer ?
#
loop_
_entity_poly.entity_id
_entity_poly.type
_entity_poly.pdbx_seq_one_letter_code
_entity_poly.pdbx_strand_id
1 'polypeptide(L)'
;MGQLALCLFALILTGCSHSQNDQTGRPQAWLEPGTRVTLPAPGISPAVNAQQLLTGSFNGKTQSLLVMLNADDKKIALAGLSSVGIRLFLVTYDDKGLHTEQSIVVPQLPPASQVLADVMLSHWPISVWQPQLPKGWTLTDNGDTRELRNARGKLVTEITYLNRKGKREPISIEQHVFKYHITIQYLGD
;
A
#
# COMPACT_ATOMS: atom_id res chain seq x y z
N MET A 1 -14.51 67.07 20.84
CA MET A 1 -13.05 66.79 20.77
C MET A 1 -12.72 65.94 21.98
N GLY A 2 -12.27 64.69 21.94
CA GLY A 2 -11.92 63.75 20.87
C GLY A 2 -11.61 62.37 21.49
N GLN A 3 -11.68 61.34 20.64
CA GLN A 3 -11.05 60.00 20.71
C GLN A 3 -11.48 59.06 21.87
N LEU A 4 -12.38 58.08 21.67
CA LEU A 4 -12.20 56.78 20.96
C LEU A 4 -10.95 56.02 21.39
N ALA A 5 -11.11 55.07 22.31
CA ALA A 5 -10.16 53.98 22.58
C ALA A 5 -10.94 52.66 22.68
N LEU A 6 -11.19 52.08 21.50
CA LEU A 6 -11.79 50.76 21.29
C LEU A 6 -10.66 49.71 21.39
N CYS A 7 -10.47 49.08 22.55
CA CYS A 7 -9.54 47.95 22.69
C CYS A 7 -10.22 46.67 22.20
N LEU A 8 -10.13 46.44 20.89
CA LEU A 8 -10.52 45.20 20.22
C LEU A 8 -9.50 44.10 20.56
N PHE A 9 -9.86 43.19 21.45
CA PHE A 9 -9.07 42.01 21.78
C PHE A 9 -9.28 40.94 20.69
N ALA A 10 -8.46 40.96 19.64
CA ALA A 10 -8.49 39.97 18.58
C ALA A 10 -7.93 38.64 19.11
N LEU A 11 -8.82 37.68 19.39
CA LEU A 11 -8.45 36.27 19.61
C LEU A 11 -7.89 35.70 18.30
N ILE A 12 -6.57 35.53 18.25
CA ILE A 12 -5.89 34.82 17.17
C ILE A 12 -6.09 33.32 17.43
N LEU A 13 -7.12 32.74 16.81
CA LEU A 13 -7.27 31.28 16.73
C LEU A 13 -6.25 30.75 15.72
N THR A 14 -5.05 30.41 16.19
CA THR A 14 -4.13 29.55 15.43
C THR A 14 -4.66 28.13 15.44
N GLY A 15 -5.55 27.81 14.49
CA GLY A 15 -5.92 26.44 14.19
C GLY A 15 -4.71 25.72 13.62
N CYS A 16 -4.23 24.68 14.31
CA CYS A 16 -3.26 23.76 13.74
C CYS A 16 -3.96 22.99 12.61
N SER A 17 -3.73 23.42 11.38
CA SER A 17 -4.09 22.65 10.20
C SER A 17 -3.40 21.29 10.29
N HIS A 18 -4.20 20.25 10.48
CA HIS A 18 -3.77 18.87 10.40
C HIS A 18 -3.29 18.66 8.96
N SER A 19 -1.97 18.58 8.75
CA SER A 19 -1.43 18.43 7.40
C SER A 19 -1.81 17.06 6.87
N GLN A 20 -2.85 17.01 6.03
CA GLN A 20 -3.02 15.91 5.08
C GLN A 20 -1.76 15.95 4.21
N ASN A 21 -0.90 14.95 4.40
CA ASN A 21 0.31 14.77 3.62
C ASN A 21 -0.11 14.28 2.23
N ASP A 22 -0.69 15.18 1.42
CA ASP A 22 -0.89 14.97 -0.02
C ASP A 22 0.50 14.89 -0.64
N GLN A 23 1.02 13.67 -0.74
CA GLN A 23 2.31 13.42 -1.38
C GLN A 23 2.15 13.74 -2.87
N THR A 24 2.51 14.96 -3.25
CA THR A 24 2.52 15.43 -4.63
C THR A 24 3.62 14.66 -5.36
N GLY A 25 3.26 13.61 -6.10
CA GLY A 25 4.19 12.75 -6.83
C GLY A 25 3.85 11.26 -6.72
N ARG A 26 4.66 10.43 -7.39
CA ARG A 26 4.52 8.98 -7.28
C ARG A 26 4.90 8.53 -5.87
N PRO A 27 4.07 7.70 -5.20
CA PRO A 27 4.35 7.25 -3.85
C PRO A 27 5.64 6.45 -3.78
N GLN A 28 6.25 6.46 -2.59
CA GLN A 28 7.44 5.67 -2.29
C GLN A 28 7.17 4.65 -1.19
N ALA A 29 7.81 3.51 -1.28
CA ALA A 29 7.78 2.46 -0.27
C ALA A 29 9.18 1.97 0.07
N TRP A 30 9.31 1.33 1.23
CA TRP A 30 10.58 0.74 1.64
C TRP A 30 10.68 -0.69 1.12
N LEU A 31 11.82 -1.02 0.53
CA LEU A 31 12.14 -2.41 0.18
C LEU A 31 12.93 -3.08 1.31
N GLU A 32 13.85 -2.32 1.92
CA GLU A 32 14.59 -2.68 3.12
C GLU A 32 14.97 -1.38 3.87
N PRO A 33 15.41 -1.44 5.15
CA PRO A 33 15.90 -0.27 5.84
C PRO A 33 16.98 0.46 5.04
N GLY A 34 16.75 1.75 4.75
CA GLY A 34 17.67 2.58 3.98
C GLY A 34 17.48 2.54 2.46
N THR A 35 16.64 1.65 1.93
CA THR A 35 16.37 1.55 0.48
C THR A 35 14.89 1.74 0.18
N ARG A 36 14.58 2.80 -0.59
CA ARG A 36 13.23 3.10 -1.08
C ARG A 36 13.10 2.81 -2.56
N VAL A 37 11.86 2.56 -2.97
CA VAL A 37 11.44 2.44 -4.37
C VAL A 37 10.31 3.43 -4.64
N THR A 38 10.31 4.03 -5.82
CA THR A 38 9.16 4.77 -6.34
C THR A 38 8.19 3.77 -6.97
N LEU A 39 6.92 3.82 -6.59
CA LEU A 39 5.95 2.87 -7.16
C LEU A 39 5.76 3.13 -8.67
N PRO A 40 5.50 2.07 -9.46
CA PRO A 40 5.10 2.22 -10.86
C PRO A 40 3.85 3.09 -11.02
N ALA A 41 3.50 3.47 -12.25
CA ALA A 41 2.23 4.13 -12.52
C ALA A 41 1.03 3.24 -12.10
N PRO A 42 -0.13 3.84 -11.74
CA PRO A 42 -1.26 3.11 -11.14
C PRO A 42 -2.00 2.20 -12.12
N GLY A 43 -1.80 2.34 -13.43
CA GLY A 43 -2.56 1.59 -14.42
C GLY A 43 -2.16 0.11 -14.50
N ILE A 44 -3.14 -0.79 -14.60
CA ILE A 44 -2.99 -2.21 -14.90
C ILE A 44 -4.04 -2.69 -15.91
N SER A 45 -3.65 -3.62 -16.77
CA SER A 45 -4.55 -4.32 -17.68
C SER A 45 -4.17 -5.81 -17.76
N PRO A 46 -5.13 -6.75 -17.67
CA PRO A 46 -6.56 -6.53 -17.43
C PRO A 46 -6.84 -5.96 -16.03
N ALA A 47 -8.02 -5.37 -15.84
CA ALA A 47 -8.43 -4.84 -14.55
C ALA A 47 -8.48 -5.94 -13.48
N VAL A 48 -8.08 -5.60 -12.26
CA VAL A 48 -8.06 -6.48 -11.10
C VAL A 48 -9.12 -6.01 -10.11
N ASN A 49 -10.14 -6.84 -9.90
CA ASN A 49 -11.13 -6.63 -8.85
C ASN A 49 -11.14 -7.85 -7.94
N ALA A 50 -11.00 -7.62 -6.63
CA ALA A 50 -10.95 -8.69 -5.66
C ALA A 50 -11.49 -8.24 -4.31
N GLN A 51 -12.28 -9.10 -3.70
CA GLN A 51 -12.59 -9.04 -2.28
C GLN A 51 -11.84 -10.18 -1.60
N GLN A 52 -11.04 -9.84 -0.58
CA GLN A 52 -10.11 -10.79 0.02
C GLN A 52 -9.95 -10.56 1.52
N LEU A 53 -9.84 -11.64 2.28
CA LEU A 53 -9.39 -11.59 3.66
C LEU A 53 -7.86 -11.63 3.66
N LEU A 54 -7.24 -10.56 4.15
CA LEU A 54 -5.80 -10.51 4.39
C LEU A 54 -5.53 -10.83 5.84
N THR A 55 -4.64 -11.78 6.09
CA THR A 55 -4.16 -12.11 7.43
C THR A 55 -2.68 -11.82 7.51
N GLY A 56 -2.34 -10.72 8.17
CA GLY A 56 -0.96 -10.31 8.40
C GLY A 56 -0.45 -10.85 9.73
N SER A 57 0.78 -11.34 9.74
CA SER A 57 1.49 -11.77 10.95
C SER A 57 2.80 -11.00 11.10
N PHE A 58 3.05 -10.45 12.29
CA PHE A 58 4.26 -9.71 12.62
C PHE A 58 4.57 -9.85 14.11
N ASN A 59 5.81 -10.20 14.45
CA ASN A 59 6.26 -10.43 15.84
C ASN A 59 5.33 -11.37 16.64
N GLY A 60 4.85 -12.44 16.01
CA GLY A 60 3.96 -13.43 16.64
C GLY A 60 2.52 -12.96 16.86
N LYS A 61 2.17 -11.74 16.46
CA LYS A 61 0.79 -11.24 16.46
C LYS A 61 0.21 -11.39 15.07
N THR A 62 -1.03 -11.85 15.00
CA THR A 62 -1.77 -12.02 13.76
C THR A 62 -2.99 -11.11 13.77
N GLN A 63 -3.22 -10.40 12.67
CA GLN A 63 -4.38 -9.54 12.49
C GLN A 63 -4.98 -9.79 11.10
N SER A 64 -6.30 -9.96 11.06
CA SER A 64 -7.03 -10.10 9.80
C SER A 64 -7.81 -8.84 9.46
N LEU A 65 -7.92 -8.57 8.16
CA LEU A 65 -8.62 -7.43 7.58
C LEU A 65 -9.32 -7.85 6.29
N LEU A 66 -10.56 -7.42 6.10
CA LEU A 66 -11.25 -7.56 4.82
C LEU A 66 -10.78 -6.44 3.89
N VAL A 67 -10.28 -6.78 2.71
CA VAL A 67 -9.77 -5.82 1.72
C VAL A 67 -10.53 -5.93 0.42
N MET A 68 -10.95 -4.77 -0.10
CA MET A 68 -11.47 -4.62 -1.44
C MET A 68 -10.42 -3.94 -2.30
N LEU A 69 -9.96 -4.63 -3.34
CA LEU A 69 -9.06 -4.12 -4.37
C LEU A 69 -9.87 -3.90 -5.64
N ASN A 70 -9.79 -2.70 -6.20
CA ASN A 70 -10.22 -2.39 -7.56
C ASN A 70 -9.08 -1.65 -8.25
N ALA A 71 -8.57 -2.18 -9.36
CA ALA A 71 -7.52 -1.56 -10.14
C ALA A 71 -7.81 -1.70 -11.62
N ASP A 72 -7.68 -0.59 -12.34
CA ASP A 72 -7.87 -0.51 -13.80
C ASP A 72 -6.69 0.22 -14.46
N ASP A 73 -6.85 0.64 -15.71
CA ASP A 73 -5.82 1.32 -16.49
C ASP A 73 -5.49 2.73 -15.98
N LYS A 74 -6.27 3.27 -15.04
CA LYS A 74 -6.16 4.66 -14.56
C LYS A 74 -5.87 4.76 -13.08
N LYS A 75 -6.47 3.90 -12.26
CA LYS A 75 -6.43 4.04 -10.81
C LYS A 75 -6.44 2.72 -10.07
N ILE A 76 -5.96 2.79 -8.83
CA ILE A 76 -6.05 1.74 -7.82
C ILE A 76 -6.89 2.28 -6.66
N ALA A 77 -7.81 1.47 -6.16
CA ALA A 77 -8.55 1.72 -4.93
C ALA A 77 -8.47 0.48 -4.02
N LEU A 78 -8.04 0.71 -2.77
CA LEU A 78 -7.85 -0.29 -1.74
C LEU A 78 -8.61 0.15 -0.49
N ALA A 79 -9.72 -0.51 -0.17
CA ALA A 79 -10.48 -0.26 1.05
C ALA A 79 -10.23 -1.38 2.05
N GLY A 80 -9.80 -1.02 3.26
CA GLY A 80 -9.57 -1.93 4.37
C GLY A 80 -10.70 -1.83 5.40
N LEU A 81 -11.36 -2.95 5.68
CA LEU A 81 -12.47 -3.06 6.62
C LEU A 81 -12.10 -4.01 7.77
N SER A 82 -12.45 -3.63 8.99
CA SER A 82 -12.42 -4.55 10.14
C SER A 82 -13.38 -5.73 9.97
N SER A 83 -13.24 -6.75 10.80
CA SER A 83 -14.14 -7.91 10.82
C SER A 83 -15.61 -7.58 11.11
N VAL A 84 -15.89 -6.41 11.69
CA VAL A 84 -17.25 -5.91 11.98
C VAL A 84 -17.74 -4.89 10.93
N GLY A 85 -17.03 -4.72 9.81
CA GLY A 85 -17.43 -3.87 8.69
C GLY A 85 -17.06 -2.40 8.78
N ILE A 86 -16.37 -1.98 9.85
CA ILE A 86 -15.88 -0.59 9.97
C ILE A 86 -14.74 -0.35 8.98
N ARG A 87 -14.83 0.71 8.18
CA ARG A 87 -13.75 1.16 7.30
C ARG A 87 -12.59 1.70 8.12
N LEU A 88 -11.44 1.04 8.04
CA LEU A 88 -10.21 1.45 8.74
C LEU A 88 -9.40 2.41 7.87
N PHE A 89 -9.31 2.12 6.58
CA PHE A 89 -8.65 2.98 5.62
C PHE A 89 -9.25 2.88 4.22
N LEU A 90 -9.02 3.93 3.43
CA LEU A 90 -9.14 3.93 1.98
C LEU A 90 -7.85 4.50 1.40
N VAL A 91 -7.27 3.76 0.46
CA VAL A 91 -6.10 4.21 -0.32
C VAL A 91 -6.53 4.28 -1.78
N THR A 92 -6.34 5.44 -2.40
CA THR A 92 -6.50 5.61 -3.84
C THR A 92 -5.20 6.09 -4.45
N TYR A 93 -4.79 5.47 -5.55
CA TYR A 93 -3.62 5.89 -6.31
C TYR A 93 -4.01 6.10 -7.77
N ASP A 94 -3.85 7.33 -8.26
CA ASP A 94 -4.11 7.73 -9.64
C ASP A 94 -2.99 8.65 -10.18
N ASP A 95 -3.26 9.34 -11.28
CA ASP A 95 -2.33 10.28 -11.91
C ASP A 95 -2.00 11.50 -11.05
N LYS A 96 -2.85 11.84 -10.06
CA LYS A 96 -2.64 12.94 -9.12
C LYS A 96 -1.79 12.54 -7.93
N GLY A 97 -1.68 11.24 -7.65
CA GLY A 97 -0.82 10.69 -6.61
C GLY A 97 -1.56 9.80 -5.63
N LEU A 98 -0.95 9.60 -4.47
CA LEU A 98 -1.48 8.75 -3.42
C LEU A 98 -2.36 9.57 -2.47
N HIS A 99 -3.65 9.23 -2.41
CA HIS A 99 -4.58 9.76 -1.42
C HIS A 99 -4.94 8.68 -0.41
N THR A 100 -4.88 9.04 0.87
CA THR A 100 -5.14 8.12 1.97
C THR A 100 -6.13 8.73 2.95
N GLU A 101 -7.24 8.05 3.16
CA GLU A 101 -8.17 8.35 4.24
C GLU A 101 -8.00 7.30 5.33
N GLN A 102 -7.55 7.70 6.51
CA GLN A 102 -7.48 6.82 7.66
C GLN A 102 -8.58 7.21 8.67
N SER A 103 -9.52 6.32 8.90
CA SER A 103 -10.67 6.62 9.77
C SER A 103 -10.34 6.43 11.25
N ILE A 104 -9.39 5.55 11.59
CA ILE A 104 -8.96 5.27 12.97
C ILE A 104 -7.45 4.99 12.99
N VAL A 105 -6.74 5.48 14.01
CA VAL A 105 -5.36 5.07 14.28
C VAL A 105 -5.38 3.64 14.81
N VAL A 106 -5.03 2.69 13.95
CA VAL A 106 -4.87 1.29 14.33
C VAL A 106 -3.38 1.06 14.60
N PRO A 107 -2.99 0.77 15.85
CA PRO A 107 -1.59 0.46 16.16
C PRO A 107 -1.09 -0.70 15.29
N GLN A 108 0.15 -0.61 14.83
CA GLN A 108 0.84 -1.66 14.07
C GLN A 108 0.32 -1.91 12.64
N LEU A 109 -0.57 -1.07 12.09
CA LEU A 109 -0.80 -1.10 10.64
C LEU A 109 0.45 -0.59 9.89
N PRO A 110 0.89 -1.29 8.83
CA PRO A 110 1.92 -0.77 7.96
C PRO A 110 1.46 0.53 7.27
N PRO A 111 2.38 1.43 6.88
CA PRO A 111 2.03 2.61 6.11
C PRO A 111 1.26 2.25 4.83
N ALA A 112 0.30 3.08 4.44
CA ALA A 112 -0.53 2.86 3.24
C ALA A 112 0.30 2.64 1.96
N SER A 113 1.40 3.38 1.79
CA SER A 113 2.29 3.21 0.64
C SER A 113 3.00 1.85 0.64
N GLN A 114 3.25 1.25 1.80
CA GLN A 114 3.84 -0.08 1.92
C GLN A 114 2.83 -1.16 1.52
N VAL A 115 1.58 -1.05 1.98
CA VAL A 115 0.50 -1.95 1.58
C VAL A 115 0.27 -1.87 0.07
N LEU A 116 0.23 -0.65 -0.47
CA LEU A 116 0.10 -0.43 -1.91
C LEU A 116 1.28 -1.06 -2.68
N ALA A 117 2.51 -0.95 -2.17
CA ALA A 117 3.67 -1.58 -2.77
C ALA A 117 3.55 -3.10 -2.85
N ASP A 118 3.10 -3.75 -1.77
CA ASP A 118 2.90 -5.21 -1.72
C ASP A 118 1.85 -5.67 -2.74
N VAL A 119 0.73 -4.93 -2.84
CA VAL A 119 -0.32 -5.18 -3.83
C VAL A 119 0.21 -5.02 -5.25
N MET A 120 0.90 -3.91 -5.51
CA MET A 120 1.44 -3.63 -6.84
C MET A 120 2.53 -4.64 -7.22
N LEU A 121 3.38 -5.05 -6.27
CA LEU A 121 4.43 -6.04 -6.51
C LEU A 121 3.84 -7.42 -6.79
N SER A 122 2.67 -7.71 -6.24
CA SER A 122 1.96 -8.98 -6.45
C SER A 122 1.25 -9.05 -7.81
N HIS A 123 0.68 -7.94 -8.29
CA HIS A 123 -0.17 -7.95 -9.49
C HIS A 123 0.47 -7.35 -10.74
N TRP A 124 1.36 -6.35 -10.64
CA TRP A 124 1.84 -5.65 -11.82
C TRP A 124 2.89 -6.49 -12.57
N PRO A 125 2.99 -6.34 -13.91
CA PRO A 125 4.06 -6.96 -14.68
C PRO A 125 5.45 -6.55 -14.17
N ILE A 126 6.41 -7.47 -14.21
CA ILE A 126 7.81 -7.16 -13.83
C ILE A 126 8.37 -5.97 -14.63
N SER A 127 7.97 -5.84 -15.90
CA SER A 127 8.47 -4.81 -16.82
C SER A 127 8.25 -3.38 -16.32
N VAL A 128 7.18 -3.12 -15.56
CA VAL A 128 6.91 -1.79 -15.00
C VAL A 128 7.71 -1.53 -13.71
N TRP A 129 8.12 -2.59 -13.02
CA TRP A 129 8.91 -2.53 -11.81
C TRP A 129 10.39 -2.38 -12.11
N GLN A 130 10.91 -3.07 -13.13
CA GLN A 130 12.33 -3.05 -13.51
C GLN A 130 12.97 -1.65 -13.53
N PRO A 131 12.36 -0.61 -14.17
CA PRO A 131 12.96 0.73 -14.20
C PRO A 131 12.89 1.47 -12.86
N GLN A 132 12.05 1.03 -11.93
CA GLN A 132 11.93 1.64 -10.59
C GLN A 132 12.92 1.04 -9.59
N LEU A 133 13.40 -0.18 -9.84
CA LEU A 133 14.26 -0.89 -8.90
C LEU A 133 15.63 -0.21 -8.76
N PRO A 134 16.18 -0.11 -7.54
CA PRO A 134 17.53 0.39 -7.34
C PRO A 134 18.57 -0.48 -8.06
N LYS A 135 19.73 0.09 -8.36
CA LYS A 135 20.82 -0.62 -9.07
C LYS A 135 21.18 -1.94 -8.37
N GLY A 136 21.23 -3.02 -9.15
CA GLY A 136 21.60 -4.36 -8.69
C GLY A 136 20.44 -5.17 -8.09
N TRP A 137 19.29 -4.56 -7.83
CA TRP A 137 18.10 -5.30 -7.41
C TRP A 137 17.53 -6.11 -8.58
N THR A 138 16.96 -7.27 -8.25
CA THR A 138 16.37 -8.17 -9.24
C THR A 138 14.97 -8.56 -8.81
N LEU A 139 14.04 -8.51 -9.76
CA LEU A 139 12.70 -9.06 -9.61
C LEU A 139 12.54 -10.18 -10.64
N THR A 140 12.31 -11.40 -10.16
CA THR A 140 12.15 -12.61 -10.99
C THR A 140 10.78 -13.22 -10.75
N ASP A 141 10.13 -13.71 -11.80
CA ASP A 141 8.79 -14.29 -11.75
C ASP A 141 8.83 -15.66 -12.41
N ASN A 142 8.70 -16.70 -11.59
CA ASN A 142 8.93 -18.09 -11.94
C ASN A 142 7.69 -18.91 -11.60
N GLY A 143 6.75 -19.01 -12.54
CA GLY A 143 5.54 -19.83 -12.40
C GLY A 143 4.71 -19.41 -11.19
N ASP A 144 4.75 -20.18 -10.11
CA ASP A 144 3.96 -19.95 -8.90
C ASP A 144 4.68 -19.08 -7.85
N THR A 145 5.85 -18.53 -8.18
CA THR A 145 6.62 -17.70 -7.25
C THR A 145 7.15 -16.44 -7.91
N ARG A 146 7.21 -15.35 -7.16
CA ARG A 146 7.91 -14.12 -7.54
C ARG A 146 8.83 -13.70 -6.41
N GLU A 147 10.07 -13.41 -6.76
CA GLU A 147 11.11 -13.06 -5.80
C GLU A 147 11.69 -11.68 -6.12
N LEU A 148 11.73 -10.82 -5.10
CA LEU A 148 12.51 -9.60 -5.09
C LEU A 148 13.77 -9.84 -4.27
N ARG A 149 14.94 -9.65 -4.90
CA ARG A 149 16.25 -9.76 -4.24
C ARG A 149 16.98 -8.43 -4.30
N ASN A 150 17.70 -8.10 -3.23
CA ASN A 150 18.52 -6.88 -3.19
C ASN A 150 19.82 -7.04 -3.99
N ALA A 151 20.60 -5.96 -4.08
CA ALA A 151 21.88 -5.93 -4.82
C ALA A 151 22.94 -6.96 -4.36
N ARG A 152 22.75 -7.60 -3.19
CA ARG A 152 23.61 -8.67 -2.66
C ARG A 152 23.05 -10.07 -2.94
N GLY A 153 21.95 -10.18 -3.69
CA GLY A 153 21.25 -11.45 -3.94
C GLY A 153 20.39 -11.96 -2.76
N LYS A 154 20.28 -11.19 -1.67
CA LYS A 154 19.46 -11.57 -0.52
C LYS A 154 17.98 -11.46 -0.90
N LEU A 155 17.21 -12.51 -0.60
CA LEU A 155 15.75 -12.51 -0.74
C LEU A 155 15.13 -11.49 0.21
N VAL A 156 14.38 -10.56 -0.36
CA VAL A 156 13.70 -9.47 0.35
C VAL A 156 12.21 -9.78 0.42
N THR A 157 11.57 -10.02 -0.72
CA THR A 157 10.15 -10.35 -0.77
C THR A 157 9.96 -11.59 -1.62
N GLU A 158 9.13 -12.51 -1.14
CA GLU A 158 8.66 -13.67 -1.90
C GLU A 158 7.12 -13.60 -1.96
N ILE A 159 6.57 -13.83 -3.15
CA ILE A 159 5.11 -13.88 -3.37
C ILE A 159 4.81 -15.24 -3.96
N THR A 160 3.93 -15.99 -3.31
CA THR A 160 3.45 -17.28 -3.79
C THR A 160 2.10 -17.10 -4.46
N TYR A 161 1.91 -17.77 -5.59
CA TYR A 161 0.72 -17.71 -6.41
C TYR A 161 0.06 -19.08 -6.48
N LEU A 162 -1.24 -19.04 -6.76
CA LEU A 162 -2.02 -20.21 -7.12
C LEU A 162 -2.78 -19.92 -8.40
N ASN A 163 -2.86 -20.90 -9.29
CA ASN A 163 -3.73 -20.81 -10.45
C ASN A 163 -5.14 -21.33 -10.10
N ARG A 164 -6.14 -20.45 -10.13
CA ARG A 164 -7.55 -20.76 -9.91
C ARG A 164 -8.35 -20.44 -11.15
N LYS A 165 -9.03 -21.46 -11.72
CA LYS A 165 -9.89 -21.30 -12.91
C LYS A 165 -9.17 -20.57 -14.08
N GLY A 166 -7.86 -20.80 -14.25
CA GLY A 166 -7.05 -20.16 -15.30
C GLY A 166 -6.52 -18.76 -14.94
N LYS A 167 -6.79 -18.25 -13.74
CA LYS A 167 -6.30 -16.97 -13.24
C LYS A 167 -5.21 -17.21 -12.20
N ARG A 168 -4.05 -16.58 -12.41
CA ARG A 168 -2.94 -16.60 -11.45
C ARG A 168 -3.15 -15.52 -10.40
N GLU A 169 -3.25 -15.93 -9.14
CA GLU A 169 -3.57 -15.04 -8.03
C GLU A 169 -2.57 -15.20 -6.88
N PRO A 170 -2.06 -14.11 -6.28
CA PRO A 170 -1.18 -14.19 -5.13
C PRO A 170 -1.95 -14.72 -3.92
N ILE A 171 -1.38 -15.70 -3.23
CA ILE A 171 -1.95 -16.31 -2.01
C ILE A 171 -1.13 -16.00 -0.76
N SER A 172 0.13 -15.62 -0.91
CA SER A 172 0.96 -15.15 0.20
C SER A 172 2.02 -14.15 -0.23
N ILE A 173 2.43 -13.30 0.71
CA ILE A 173 3.54 -12.36 0.58
C ILE A 173 4.41 -12.50 1.83
N GLU A 174 5.63 -12.98 1.68
CA GLU A 174 6.63 -13.03 2.74
C GLU A 174 7.64 -11.89 2.57
N GLN A 175 7.75 -11.03 3.58
CA GLN A 175 8.73 -9.95 3.60
C GLN A 175 9.82 -10.23 4.63
N HIS A 176 10.95 -10.78 4.18
CA HIS A 176 11.99 -11.32 5.04
C HIS A 176 12.79 -10.25 5.83
N VAL A 177 12.77 -8.99 5.41
CA VAL A 177 13.57 -7.93 6.04
C VAL A 177 12.84 -7.27 7.22
N PHE A 178 11.58 -6.92 7.01
CA PHE A 178 10.63 -6.39 7.99
C PHE A 178 9.88 -7.49 8.73
N LYS A 179 10.10 -8.77 8.37
CA LYS A 179 9.65 -9.97 9.09
C LYS A 179 8.14 -10.06 9.26
N TYR A 180 7.40 -9.68 8.23
CA TYR A 180 5.97 -9.91 8.17
C TYR A 180 5.62 -10.92 7.08
N HIS A 181 4.50 -11.60 7.28
CA HIS A 181 3.91 -12.51 6.32
C HIS A 181 2.41 -12.21 6.21
N ILE A 182 1.93 -12.08 4.98
CA ILE A 182 0.52 -11.86 4.65
C ILE A 182 0.02 -13.09 3.90
N THR A 183 -1.07 -13.69 4.38
CA THR A 183 -1.82 -14.67 3.60
C THR A 183 -3.06 -14.02 3.00
N ILE A 184 -3.41 -14.41 1.78
CA ILE A 184 -4.49 -13.83 0.99
C ILE A 184 -5.54 -14.91 0.74
N GLN A 185 -6.76 -14.66 1.19
CA GLN A 185 -7.91 -15.52 0.91
C GLN A 185 -8.96 -14.75 0.12
N TYR A 186 -9.15 -15.10 -1.15
CA TYR A 186 -10.21 -14.55 -2.00
C TYR A 186 -11.60 -14.99 -1.53
N LEU A 187 -12.55 -14.06 -1.54
CA LEU A 187 -13.94 -14.27 -1.14
C LEU A 187 -14.85 -14.22 -2.37
N GLY A 188 -15.78 -15.18 -2.48
CA GLY A 188 -16.75 -15.25 -3.59
C GLY A 188 -16.36 -16.15 -4.76
N ASP A 189 -15.40 -17.06 -4.55
CA ASP A 189 -15.03 -18.13 -5.50
C ASP A 189 -15.96 -19.35 -5.46
#